data_AF-A0A7X7WHR5-F1
#
_entry.id   AF-A0A7X7WHR5-F1
#
_cell.length_a   1.000
_cell.length_b   1.000
_cell.length_c   1.000
_cell.angle_alpha   90.00
_cell.angle_beta   90.00
_cell.angle_gamma   90.00
#
_symmetry.space_group_name_H-M   'P 1'
#
loop_
_entity.id
_entity.type
_entity.pdbx_description
1 polymer ?
#
loop_
_entity_poly.entity_id
_entity_poly.type
_entity_poly.pdbx_seq_one_letter_code
_entity_poly.pdbx_strand_id
1 'polypeptide(L)'
;MNRTLNYLRGGRRWLVPNLAVWGAAAAYQMPLAMVEESSPKRLIFCLAELGGEEQLVNYTDLVDSLGNRLPATISNPIVVIIPRGKTHCYLVGRPSNSGFKIARDSSVGQSVVDVLIMEVDSL
;
A
#
# COMPACT_ATOMS: atom_id res chain seq x y z
N MET A 1 21.39 -20.10 -13.38
CA MET A 1 21.23 -18.65 -13.61
C MET A 1 22.25 -17.92 -12.75
N ASN A 2 23.08 -17.03 -13.31
CA ASN A 2 24.23 -16.43 -12.62
C ASN A 2 23.79 -15.31 -11.67
N ARG A 3 23.77 -15.56 -10.35
CA ARG A 3 23.32 -14.62 -9.31
C ARG A 3 24.07 -13.28 -9.32
N THR A 4 25.31 -13.29 -9.79
CA THR A 4 26.21 -12.13 -9.80
C THR A 4 25.84 -11.07 -10.84
N LEU A 5 25.00 -11.36 -11.85
CA LEU A 5 24.60 -10.36 -12.85
C LEU A 5 23.28 -9.64 -12.50
N ASN A 6 22.55 -10.12 -11.48
CA ASN A 6 21.25 -9.54 -11.11
C ASN A 6 21.37 -8.13 -10.51
N TYR A 7 22.51 -7.75 -9.90
CA TYR A 7 22.66 -6.39 -9.35
C TYR A 7 22.73 -5.30 -10.43
N LEU A 8 23.11 -5.66 -11.68
CA LEU A 8 23.14 -4.74 -12.83
C LEU A 8 21.76 -4.54 -13.46
N ARG A 9 20.81 -5.44 -13.16
CA ARG A 9 19.40 -5.21 -13.42
C ARG A 9 18.88 -4.33 -12.30
N GLY A 10 19.22 -3.05 -12.35
CA GLY A 10 18.55 -2.06 -11.50
C GLY A 10 17.04 -2.23 -11.71
N GLY A 11 16.35 -2.78 -10.71
CA GLY A 11 14.91 -3.03 -10.79
C GLY A 11 14.19 -1.77 -11.23
N ARG A 12 13.14 -1.90 -12.04
CA ARG A 12 12.40 -0.76 -12.59
C ARG A 12 11.85 0.08 -11.44
N ARG A 13 12.01 1.41 -11.53
CA ARG A 13 11.52 2.34 -10.50
C ARG A 13 10.78 3.49 -11.17
N TRP A 14 9.71 3.93 -10.52
CA TRP A 14 8.88 5.03 -10.97
C TRP A 14 8.59 5.94 -9.79
N LEU A 15 8.89 7.24 -9.96
CA LEU A 15 8.47 8.26 -9.03
C LEU A 15 7.17 8.87 -9.57
N VAL A 16 6.09 8.75 -8.84
CA VAL A 16 4.77 9.29 -9.19
C VAL A 16 4.53 10.52 -8.32
N PRO A 17 4.59 11.73 -8.88
CA PRO A 17 4.40 12.94 -8.10
C PRO A 17 2.90 13.26 -7.90
N ASN A 18 2.58 13.95 -6.81
CA ASN A 18 1.28 14.58 -6.56
C ASN A 18 0.08 13.61 -6.57
N LEU A 19 0.23 12.40 -6.03
CA LEU A 19 -0.89 11.50 -5.83
C LEU A 19 -1.83 12.06 -4.76
N ALA A 20 -3.08 12.30 -5.15
CA ALA A 20 -4.11 12.77 -4.24
C ALA A 20 -4.73 11.58 -3.47
N VAL A 21 -4.68 11.65 -2.15
CA VAL A 21 -5.18 10.64 -1.21
C VAL A 21 -6.43 11.17 -0.53
N TRP A 22 -7.58 10.62 -0.88
CA TRP A 22 -8.87 10.92 -0.27
C TRP A 22 -9.33 9.82 0.68
N GLY A 23 -8.88 8.59 0.44
CA GLY A 23 -9.30 7.43 1.21
C GLY A 23 -8.91 7.52 2.69
N ALA A 24 -9.83 7.18 3.59
CA ALA A 24 -9.62 7.25 5.04
C ALA A 24 -9.44 5.86 5.63
N ALA A 25 -8.54 5.75 6.59
CA ALA A 25 -8.33 4.50 7.29
C ALA A 25 -9.56 4.10 8.11
N ALA A 26 -9.88 2.81 8.08
CA ALA A 26 -10.86 2.22 8.97
C ALA A 26 -10.42 2.40 10.43
N ALA A 27 -11.37 2.75 11.30
CA ALA A 27 -11.18 2.48 12.73
C ALA A 27 -11.43 0.99 12.94
N TYR A 28 -10.77 0.38 13.92
CA TYR A 28 -11.09 -0.99 14.31
C TYR A 28 -11.88 -0.94 15.62
N GLN A 29 -12.96 -1.72 15.71
CA GLN A 29 -13.61 -1.93 17.00
C GLN A 29 -12.63 -2.64 17.93
N MET A 30 -12.69 -2.32 19.23
CA MET A 30 -11.85 -2.95 20.25
C MET A 30 -11.81 -4.48 20.06
N PRO A 31 -10.63 -5.12 20.06
CA PRO A 31 -10.53 -6.55 19.80
C PRO A 31 -11.34 -7.33 20.83
N LEU A 32 -12.30 -8.11 20.36
CA LEU A 32 -13.05 -9.02 21.22
C LEU A 32 -12.27 -10.34 21.29
N ALA A 33 -11.83 -10.70 22.49
CA ALA A 33 -11.16 -11.98 22.74
C ALA A 33 -12.22 -13.02 23.11
N MET A 34 -12.32 -14.08 22.32
CA MET A 34 -13.21 -15.21 22.57
C MET A 34 -12.40 -16.47 22.83
N VAL A 35 -12.91 -17.32 23.73
CA VAL A 35 -12.39 -18.67 23.99
C VAL A 35 -13.43 -19.66 23.52
N GLU A 36 -13.00 -20.66 22.76
CA GLU A 36 -13.89 -21.71 22.26
C GLU A 36 -14.30 -22.64 23.42
N GLU A 37 -15.61 -22.83 23.62
CA GLU A 37 -16.18 -23.53 24.78
C GLU A 37 -15.69 -24.98 24.93
N SER A 38 -15.24 -25.60 23.83
CA SER A 38 -14.76 -26.99 23.79
C SER A 38 -13.24 -27.15 23.74
N SER A 39 -12.47 -26.07 23.61
CA SER A 39 -11.00 -26.14 23.45
C SER A 39 -10.29 -25.08 24.30
N PRO A 40 -9.61 -25.47 25.39
CA PRO A 40 -8.96 -24.52 26.30
C PRO A 40 -7.67 -23.87 25.73
N LYS A 41 -7.39 -24.02 24.43
CA LYS A 41 -6.08 -23.67 23.84
C LYS A 41 -6.12 -22.64 22.72
N ARG A 42 -7.31 -22.18 22.30
CA ARG A 42 -7.42 -21.26 21.16
C ARG A 42 -8.05 -19.94 21.59
N LEU A 43 -7.25 -18.88 21.50
CA LEU A 43 -7.71 -17.51 21.63
C LEU A 43 -7.91 -16.93 20.22
N ILE A 44 -9.12 -16.49 19.92
CA ILE A 44 -9.45 -15.87 18.63
C ILE A 44 -9.64 -14.37 18.87
N PHE A 45 -8.90 -13.56 18.11
CA PHE A 45 -9.12 -12.12 18.06
C PHE A 45 -10.08 -11.80 16.92
N CYS A 46 -11.25 -11.28 17.25
CA CYS A 46 -12.19 -10.76 16.28
C CYS A 46 -12.00 -9.25 16.18
N LEU A 47 -11.43 -8.80 15.06
CA LEU A 47 -11.36 -7.39 14.69
C LEU A 47 -12.47 -7.12 13.67
N ALA A 48 -13.44 -6.30 14.04
CA ALA A 48 -14.42 -5.77 13.09
C ALA A 48 -13.93 -4.41 12.60
N GLU A 49 -13.82 -4.25 11.28
CA GLU A 49 -13.56 -2.95 10.65
C GLU A 49 -14.78 -2.05 10.85
N LEU A 50 -14.55 -0.88 11.45
CA LEU A 50 -15.53 0.18 11.61
C LEU A 50 -15.22 1.29 10.60
N GLY A 51 -15.97 1.27 9.50
CA GLY A 51 -15.83 2.25 8.43
C GLY A 51 -14.52 2.12 7.66
N GLY A 52 -14.13 3.19 6.96
CA GLY A 52 -12.98 3.24 6.07
C GLY A 52 -13.39 3.26 4.60
N GLU A 53 -12.91 4.26 3.86
CA GLU A 53 -12.99 4.28 2.40
C GLU A 53 -11.55 4.15 1.90
N GLU A 54 -11.02 2.93 1.87
CA GLU A 54 -9.68 2.70 1.33
C GLU A 54 -9.65 3.09 -0.15
N GLN A 55 -8.63 3.86 -0.55
CA GLN A 55 -8.48 4.24 -1.94
C GLN A 55 -7.66 3.18 -2.67
N LEU A 56 -8.31 2.48 -3.61
CA LEU A 56 -7.62 1.61 -4.55
C LEU A 56 -6.99 2.45 -5.67
N VAL A 57 -5.70 2.22 -5.93
CA VAL A 57 -4.93 2.89 -6.99
C VAL A 57 -4.35 1.84 -7.92
N ASN A 58 -4.76 1.87 -9.19
CA ASN A 58 -4.21 0.97 -10.22
C ASN A 58 -2.98 1.60 -10.87
N TYR A 59 -1.99 0.78 -11.23
CA TYR A 59 -0.78 1.28 -11.89
C TYR A 59 -1.06 1.89 -13.27
N THR A 60 -2.11 1.44 -13.98
CA THR A 60 -2.53 1.99 -15.29
C THR A 60 -2.88 3.47 -15.26
N ASP A 61 -3.31 3.95 -14.09
CA ASP A 61 -3.85 5.29 -13.91
C ASP A 61 -2.74 6.27 -13.49
N LEU A 62 -1.51 5.76 -13.27
CA LEU A 62 -0.38 6.53 -12.78
C LEU A 62 0.56 6.96 -13.91
N VAL A 63 1.14 8.13 -13.71
CA VAL A 63 2.13 8.75 -14.58
C VAL A 63 3.36 9.07 -13.74
N ASP A 64 4.53 8.69 -14.23
CA ASP A 64 5.79 8.98 -13.56
C ASP A 64 6.19 10.47 -13.70
N SER A 65 7.24 10.87 -12.98
CA SER A 65 7.77 12.23 -12.99
C SER A 65 8.32 12.66 -14.35
N LEU A 66 8.50 11.72 -15.29
CA LEU A 66 8.97 11.96 -16.65
C LEU A 66 7.81 12.02 -17.65
N GLY A 67 6.56 11.83 -17.21
CA GLY A 67 5.37 11.84 -18.05
C GLY A 67 5.01 10.49 -18.68
N ASN A 68 5.68 9.40 -18.31
CA ASN A 68 5.37 8.06 -18.83
C ASN A 68 4.26 7.40 -18.00
N ARG A 69 3.35 6.71 -18.69
CA ARG A 69 2.37 5.84 -18.01
C ARG A 69 3.07 4.61 -17.44
N LEU A 70 2.67 4.20 -16.25
CA LEU A 70 3.14 2.96 -15.65
C LEU A 70 2.52 1.74 -16.38
N PRO A 71 3.21 0.59 -16.38
CA PRO A 71 2.66 -0.64 -16.91
C PRO A 71 1.46 -1.10 -16.07
N ALA A 72 0.51 -1.80 -16.71
CA ALA A 72 -0.68 -2.31 -16.03
C ALA A 72 -0.36 -3.32 -14.91
N THR A 73 0.79 -4.01 -15.02
CA THR A 73 1.27 -4.94 -14.03
C THR A 73 2.75 -4.73 -13.72
N ILE A 74 3.10 -4.82 -12.43
CA ILE A 74 4.46 -4.73 -11.90
C ILE A 74 4.71 -5.99 -11.07
N SER A 75 5.84 -6.66 -11.26
CA SER A 75 6.18 -7.90 -10.53
C SER A 75 6.73 -7.58 -9.13
N ASN A 76 6.16 -8.18 -8.08
CA ASN A 76 6.58 -7.94 -6.68
C ASN A 76 6.78 -6.44 -6.35
N PRO A 77 5.75 -5.60 -6.49
CA PRO A 77 5.91 -4.17 -6.30
C PRO A 77 6.17 -3.82 -4.83
N ILE A 78 7.14 -2.93 -4.61
CA ILE A 78 7.32 -2.20 -3.36
C ILE A 78 6.89 -0.76 -3.60
N VAL A 79 5.99 -0.28 -2.75
CA VAL A 79 5.47 1.09 -2.80
C VAL A 79 5.94 1.82 -1.55
N VAL A 80 6.51 3.01 -1.74
CA VAL A 80 7.00 3.88 -0.66
C VAL A 80 6.32 5.23 -0.79
N ILE A 81 5.67 5.66 0.28
CA ILE A 81 4.97 6.93 0.34
C ILE A 81 5.94 8.01 0.82
N ILE A 82 6.05 9.08 0.05
CA ILE A 82 6.88 10.25 0.36
C ILE A 82 5.93 11.39 0.75
N PRO A 83 5.86 11.75 2.04
CA PRO A 83 4.93 12.77 2.51
C PRO A 83 5.35 14.16 1.99
N ARG A 84 4.40 14.92 1.42
CA ARG A 84 4.60 16.33 1.04
C ARG A 84 4.07 17.32 2.09
N GLY A 85 3.32 16.84 3.06
CA GLY A 85 2.63 17.66 4.06
C GLY A 85 2.59 17.01 5.43
N LYS A 86 1.75 17.56 6.31
CA LYS A 86 1.62 17.10 7.71
C LYS A 86 0.69 15.89 7.87
N THR A 87 -0.16 15.60 6.89
CA THR A 87 -1.08 14.48 6.95
C THR A 87 -0.35 13.18 6.65
N HIS A 88 -0.43 12.22 7.56
CA HIS A 88 0.15 10.90 7.38
C HIS A 88 -0.72 10.06 6.44
N CYS A 89 -0.11 9.52 5.40
CA CYS A 89 -0.70 8.52 4.51
C CYS A 89 0.11 7.23 4.59
N TYR A 90 -0.58 6.10 4.47
CA TYR A 90 0.03 4.78 4.56
C TYR A 90 -0.65 3.78 3.63
N LEU A 91 0.08 2.73 3.29
CA LEU A 91 -0.45 1.64 2.49
C LEU A 91 -1.35 0.76 3.36
N VAL A 92 -2.49 0.36 2.79
CA VAL A 92 -3.38 -0.59 3.44
C VAL A 92 -3.08 -1.98 2.91
N GLY A 93 -2.38 -2.76 3.71
CA GLY A 93 -1.90 -4.08 3.32
C GLY A 93 -0.72 -4.03 2.35
N ARG A 94 -0.51 -5.14 1.63
CA ARG A 94 0.58 -5.28 0.65
C ARG A 94 0.12 -4.85 -0.74
N PRO A 95 0.99 -4.14 -1.52
CA PRO A 95 0.74 -3.91 -2.93
C PRO A 95 0.52 -5.22 -3.69
N SER A 96 -0.43 -5.22 -4.61
CA SER A 96 -0.63 -6.29 -5.57
C SER A 96 0.13 -6.00 -6.87
N ASN A 97 0.19 -6.98 -7.76
CA ASN A 97 0.82 -6.79 -9.06
C ASN A 97 0.10 -5.79 -9.97
N SER A 98 -1.16 -5.42 -9.68
CA SER A 98 -1.96 -4.49 -10.49
C SER A 98 -2.17 -3.12 -9.85
N GLY A 99 -1.89 -2.98 -8.55
CA GLY A 99 -2.08 -1.73 -7.84
C GLY A 99 -1.81 -1.84 -6.35
N PHE A 100 -2.26 -0.86 -5.60
CA PHE A 100 -2.15 -0.83 -4.15
C PHE A 100 -3.32 -0.07 -3.54
N LYS A 101 -3.51 -0.28 -2.24
CA LYS A 101 -4.46 0.51 -1.47
C LYS A 101 -3.72 1.51 -0.59
N ILE A 102 -4.23 2.72 -0.53
CA ILE A 102 -3.68 3.81 0.27
C ILE A 102 -4.78 4.46 1.09
N ALA A 103 -4.44 4.88 2.29
CA ALA A 103 -5.31 5.62 3.18
C ALA A 103 -4.55 6.74 3.87
N ARG A 104 -5.27 7.79 4.26
CA ARG A 104 -4.79 8.83 5.17
C ARG A 104 -5.34 8.61 6.58
N ASP A 105 -4.65 9.21 7.54
CA ASP A 105 -5.22 9.42 8.87
C ASP A 105 -6.51 10.28 8.78
N SER A 106 -7.50 9.94 9.60
CA SER A 106 -8.87 10.43 9.50
C SER A 106 -9.04 11.88 9.98
N SER A 107 -8.01 12.43 10.63
CA SER A 107 -7.99 13.75 11.28
C SER A 107 -7.95 14.96 10.34
N VAL A 108 -7.62 14.79 9.05
CA VAL A 108 -7.41 15.88 8.09
C VAL A 108 -8.16 15.59 6.78
N GLY A 109 -8.55 16.63 6.01
CA GLY A 109 -9.11 16.49 4.66
C GLY A 109 -8.17 15.82 3.64
N GLN A 110 -8.48 15.96 2.34
CA GLN A 110 -7.68 15.36 1.26
C GLN A 110 -6.18 15.70 1.39
N SER A 111 -5.32 14.70 1.19
CA SER A 111 -3.86 14.84 1.27
C SER A 111 -3.22 14.63 -0.10
N VAL A 112 -1.99 15.13 -0.26
CA VAL A 112 -1.19 14.93 -1.47
C VAL A 112 0.17 14.37 -1.06
N VAL A 113 0.58 13.29 -1.73
CA VAL A 113 1.85 12.61 -1.48
C VAL A 113 2.56 12.30 -2.79
N ASP A 114 3.87 12.16 -2.74
CA ASP A 114 4.61 11.54 -3.84
C ASP A 114 4.75 10.04 -3.52
N VAL A 115 4.83 9.20 -4.55
CA VAL A 115 4.92 7.75 -4.39
C VAL A 115 6.08 7.22 -5.20
N LEU A 116 6.99 6.50 -4.56
CA LEU A 116 8.03 5.74 -5.23
C LEU A 116 7.58 4.28 -5.35
N ILE A 117 7.46 3.80 -6.58
CA ILE A 117 7.10 2.42 -6.91
C ILE A 117 8.34 1.73 -7.47
N MET A 118 8.65 0.54 -6.97
CA MET A 118 9.81 -0.23 -7.38
C MET A 118 9.42 -1.67 -7.65
N GLU A 119 10.04 -2.24 -8.68
CA GLU A 119 9.99 -3.66 -8.99
C GLU A 119 11.20 -4.35 -8.37
N VAL A 120 10.97 -5.42 -7.62
CA VAL A 120 12.04 -6.27 -7.06
C VAL A 120 11.97 -7.68 -7.63
N ASP A 121 13.13 -8.18 -8.06
CA ASP A 121 13.26 -9.57 -8.45
C ASP A 121 12.98 -10.48 -7.24
N SER A 122 12.20 -11.54 -7.44
CA SER A 122 12.05 -12.59 -6.44
C SER A 122 13.40 -13.28 -6.22
N LEU A 123 13.87 -13.30 -4.97
CA LEU A 123 15.10 -13.97 -4.53
C LEU A 123 15.09 -15.50 -4.77
#